data_AF-A0A433U7I7-F1
#
_entry.id   AF-A0A433U7I7-F1
#
_cell.length_a   1.000
_cell.length_b   1.000
_cell.length_c   1.000
_cell.angle_alpha   90.00
_cell.angle_beta   90.00
_cell.angle_gamma   90.00
#
_symmetry.space_group_name_H-M   'P 1'
#
loop_
_entity.id
_entity.type
_entity.pdbx_description
1 polymer ?
#
loop_
_entity_poly.entity_id
_entity_poly.type
_entity_poly.pdbx_seq_one_letter_code
_entity_poly.pdbx_strand_id
1 'polypeptide(L)'
;MAKELSRQVTFETNDSGSKSAKLGRLPEPINNEQACRKCAHLLTCSIYQRSEKTELRADHAMSSLVPEALAHLGDTDLTYFLHWVLCLDVERQESEHKQLQQIWGSSSRQRESEGECISNLIITGSELGVPESQSFNDGQGCSLTFSRHSSYPGSALNTVGLTAGDMVVLSSEDGRLIALATGFVRNISSSLVEIVVDRDYLHNTASYRDVKFRLDRNSSFSTAGYLYTNLARLMDPT
;
A
#
# COMPACT_ATOMS: atom_id res chain seq x y z
N MET A 1 15.02 13.15 -10.92
CA MET A 1 14.33 11.94 -11.41
C MET A 1 13.32 11.35 -10.41
N ALA A 2 13.38 11.68 -9.10
CA ALA A 2 12.39 11.22 -8.11
C ALA A 2 11.31 12.28 -7.74
N LYS A 3 11.27 13.42 -8.46
CA LYS A 3 10.38 14.55 -8.09
C LYS A 3 8.98 14.39 -8.70
N GLU A 4 8.86 13.83 -9.91
CA GLU A 4 7.55 13.63 -10.56
C GLU A 4 6.69 12.53 -9.93
N LEU A 5 7.27 11.59 -9.19
CA LEU A 5 6.51 10.50 -8.53
C LEU A 5 5.89 10.91 -7.18
N SER A 6 6.07 12.15 -6.74
CA SER A 6 5.75 12.59 -5.36
C SER A 6 4.55 13.55 -5.23
N ARG A 7 3.82 13.83 -6.31
CA ARG A 7 2.66 14.73 -6.25
C ARG A 7 1.44 14.07 -6.87
N GLN A 8 0.71 13.30 -6.06
CA GLN A 8 -0.53 12.64 -6.47
C GLN A 8 -1.74 13.59 -6.35
N VAL A 9 -1.79 14.45 -5.32
CA VAL A 9 -2.87 15.44 -5.14
C VAL A 9 -2.32 16.83 -4.82
N THR A 10 -2.89 17.85 -5.44
CA THR A 10 -2.72 19.26 -5.07
C THR A 10 -4.00 19.80 -4.46
N PHE A 11 -3.87 20.47 -3.30
CA PHE A 11 -4.98 21.17 -2.66
C PHE A 11 -4.90 22.66 -2.99
N GLU A 12 -5.96 23.17 -3.59
CA GLU A 12 -6.14 24.59 -3.85
C GLU A 12 -7.17 25.15 -2.86
N THR A 13 -6.99 26.38 -2.41
CA THR A 13 -7.96 27.09 -1.56
C THR A 13 -8.56 28.22 -2.38
N ASN A 14 -9.87 28.21 -2.52
CA ASN A 14 -10.60 29.24 -3.25
C ASN A 14 -10.73 30.50 -2.38
N ASP A 15 -11.02 31.65 -2.99
CA ASP A 15 -11.18 32.95 -2.29
C ASP A 15 -12.26 32.94 -1.19
N SER A 16 -13.18 31.97 -1.24
CA SER A 16 -14.21 31.71 -0.22
C SER A 16 -13.74 30.85 0.96
N GLY A 17 -12.48 30.43 0.99
CA GLY A 17 -11.90 29.54 2.01
C GLY A 17 -12.18 28.05 1.80
N SER A 18 -12.88 27.67 0.73
CA SER A 18 -13.14 26.26 0.39
C SER A 18 -11.89 25.59 -0.20
N LYS A 19 -11.55 24.39 0.29
CA LYS A 19 -10.43 23.58 -0.23
C LYS A 19 -10.93 22.62 -1.31
N SER A 20 -10.30 22.63 -2.49
CA SER A 20 -10.54 21.64 -3.54
C SER A 20 -9.28 20.83 -3.83
N ALA A 21 -9.45 19.52 -3.96
CA ALA A 21 -8.38 18.60 -4.36
C ALA A 21 -8.38 18.44 -5.89
N LYS A 22 -7.19 18.32 -6.48
CA LYS A 22 -6.99 18.02 -7.91
C LYS A 22 -5.86 17.00 -8.06
N LEU A 23 -5.96 16.17 -9.10
CA LEU A 23 -4.91 15.24 -9.47
C LEU A 23 -3.64 16.01 -9.84
N GLY A 24 -2.50 15.48 -9.41
CA GLY A 24 -1.20 15.95 -9.86
C GLY A 24 -1.00 15.69 -11.35
N ARG A 25 0.00 16.38 -11.92
CA ARG A 25 0.35 16.18 -13.33
C ARG A 25 1.22 14.95 -13.50
N LEU A 26 0.92 14.16 -14.52
CA LEU A 26 1.81 13.09 -14.94
C LEU A 26 3.05 13.68 -15.65
N PRO A 27 4.16 12.94 -15.71
CA PRO A 27 5.27 13.29 -16.59
C PRO A 27 4.79 13.43 -18.04
N GLU A 28 5.44 14.30 -18.81
CA GLU A 28 5.18 14.40 -20.24
C GLU A 28 5.38 13.02 -20.92
N PRO A 29 4.49 12.64 -21.84
CA PRO A 29 4.59 11.36 -22.51
C PRO A 29 5.82 11.35 -23.42
N ILE A 30 6.44 10.18 -23.57
CA ILE A 30 7.56 10.03 -24.50
C ILE A 30 7.07 10.10 -25.96
N ASN A 31 7.88 10.67 -26.84
CA ASN A 31 7.61 10.67 -28.27
C ASN A 31 8.21 9.42 -28.95
N ASN A 32 7.64 8.25 -28.68
CA ASN A 32 8.03 6.98 -29.32
C ASN A 32 6.81 6.11 -29.56
N GLU A 33 6.35 6.05 -30.82
CA GLU A 33 5.12 5.34 -31.18
C GLU A 33 5.18 3.84 -30.86
N GLN A 34 6.30 3.18 -31.16
CA GLN A 34 6.44 1.74 -30.95
C GLN A 34 6.38 1.37 -29.46
N ALA A 35 6.98 2.20 -28.60
CA ALA A 35 6.96 2.00 -27.16
C ALA A 35 5.55 2.30 -26.59
N CYS A 36 4.95 3.43 -26.98
CA CYS A 36 3.63 3.83 -26.49
C CYS A 36 2.54 2.85 -26.93
N ARG A 37 2.57 2.37 -28.18
CA ARG A 37 1.58 1.42 -28.71
C ARG A 37 1.58 0.07 -27.97
N LYS A 38 2.72 -0.34 -27.39
CA LYS A 38 2.87 -1.57 -26.61
C LYS A 38 2.80 -1.35 -25.09
N CYS A 39 2.60 -0.11 -24.65
CA CYS A 39 2.57 0.21 -23.23
C CYS A 39 1.28 -0.30 -22.60
N ALA A 40 1.39 -1.10 -21.53
CA ALA A 40 0.22 -1.57 -20.77
C ALA A 40 -0.61 -0.44 -20.15
N HIS A 41 -0.05 0.76 -20.04
CA HIS A 41 -0.72 1.95 -19.51
C HIS A 41 -1.22 2.91 -20.59
N LEU A 42 -1.22 2.53 -21.88
CA LEU A 42 -1.63 3.42 -22.97
C LEU A 42 -3.02 4.03 -22.75
N LEU A 43 -3.99 3.20 -22.35
CA LEU A 43 -5.35 3.64 -22.09
C LEU A 43 -5.39 4.69 -20.96
N THR A 44 -4.88 4.34 -19.78
CA THR A 44 -4.86 5.24 -18.62
C THR A 44 -4.09 6.52 -18.92
N CYS A 45 -2.92 6.43 -19.56
CA CYS A 45 -2.12 7.58 -19.99
C CYS A 45 -2.94 8.51 -20.90
N SER A 46 -3.70 7.95 -21.84
CA SER A 46 -4.53 8.71 -22.77
C SER A 46 -5.66 9.45 -22.05
N ILE A 47 -6.29 8.85 -21.03
CA ILE A 47 -7.31 9.50 -20.19
C ILE A 47 -6.73 10.74 -19.50
N TYR A 48 -5.55 10.60 -18.89
CA TYR A 48 -4.86 11.73 -18.24
C TYR A 48 -4.48 12.84 -19.23
N GLN A 49 -3.93 12.48 -20.39
CA GLN A 49 -3.59 13.45 -21.44
C GLN A 49 -4.83 14.23 -21.92
N ARG A 50 -5.98 13.57 -22.06
CA ARG A 50 -7.24 14.23 -22.42
C ARG A 50 -7.70 15.20 -21.34
N SER A 51 -7.53 14.84 -20.07
CA SER A 51 -7.91 15.67 -18.91
C SER A 51 -7.08 16.95 -18.80
N GLU A 52 -5.76 16.85 -18.97
CA GLU A 52 -4.84 17.99 -18.83
C GLU A 52 -4.99 19.01 -19.97
N LYS A 53 -5.68 18.63 -21.06
CA LYS A 53 -5.82 19.43 -22.29
C LYS A 53 -4.47 19.93 -22.82
N THR A 54 -3.42 19.13 -22.63
CA THR A 54 -2.08 19.46 -23.09
C THR A 54 -2.06 19.37 -24.60
N GLU A 55 -1.83 20.50 -25.28
CA GLU A 55 -1.66 20.52 -26.73
C GLU A 55 -0.32 19.86 -27.09
N LEU A 56 -0.40 18.60 -27.50
CA LEU A 56 0.74 17.88 -28.04
C LEU A 56 1.03 18.38 -29.45
N ARG A 57 2.32 18.40 -29.83
CA ARG A 57 2.71 18.72 -31.20
C ARG A 57 2.11 17.70 -32.18
N ALA A 58 1.82 18.13 -33.40
CA ALA A 58 1.22 17.27 -34.42
C ALA A 58 2.10 16.06 -34.79
N ASP A 59 3.42 16.16 -34.63
CA ASP A 59 4.41 15.09 -34.87
C ASP A 59 4.63 14.18 -33.66
N HIS A 60 3.90 14.38 -32.57
CA HIS A 60 4.01 13.57 -31.37
C HIS A 60 3.22 12.26 -31.52
N ALA A 61 3.82 11.13 -31.16
CA ALA A 61 3.19 9.81 -31.25
C ALA A 61 1.83 9.72 -30.54
N MET A 62 1.69 10.38 -29.39
CA MET A 62 0.42 10.40 -28.64
C MET A 62 -0.70 11.17 -29.34
N SER A 63 -0.40 12.04 -30.31
CA SER A 63 -1.43 12.80 -31.05
C SER A 63 -2.33 11.89 -31.89
N SER A 64 -1.82 10.75 -32.37
CA SER A 64 -2.62 9.71 -33.03
C SER A 64 -3.13 8.65 -32.05
N LEU A 65 -2.32 8.25 -31.07
CA LEU A 65 -2.66 7.17 -30.16
C LEU A 65 -3.75 7.53 -29.14
N VAL A 66 -3.82 8.78 -28.67
CA VAL A 66 -4.82 9.19 -27.66
C VAL A 66 -6.25 9.12 -28.22
N PRO A 67 -6.56 9.64 -29.43
CA PRO A 67 -7.87 9.43 -30.04
C PRO A 67 -8.19 7.95 -30.30
N GLU A 68 -7.21 7.15 -30.74
CA GLU A 68 -7.37 5.70 -30.99
C GLU A 68 -7.73 4.95 -29.70
N ALA A 69 -6.98 5.17 -28.63
CA ALA A 69 -7.13 4.46 -27.36
C ALA A 69 -8.42 4.83 -26.59
N LEU A 70 -8.99 6.01 -26.86
CA LEU A 70 -10.19 6.50 -26.18
C LEU A 70 -11.46 6.44 -27.05
N ALA A 71 -11.38 5.84 -28.24
CA ALA A 71 -12.46 5.89 -29.22
C ALA A 71 -13.80 5.32 -28.72
N HIS A 72 -13.76 4.41 -27.74
CA HIS A 72 -14.94 3.78 -27.12
C HIS A 72 -15.44 4.48 -25.85
N LEU A 73 -14.72 5.48 -25.33
CA LEU A 73 -15.05 6.16 -24.07
C LEU A 73 -15.63 7.56 -24.33
N GLY A 74 -16.70 7.91 -23.60
CA GLY A 74 -17.27 9.24 -23.59
C GLY A 74 -16.75 10.11 -22.44
N ASP A 75 -17.06 11.40 -22.46
CA ASP A 75 -16.64 12.35 -21.42
C ASP A 75 -17.11 11.97 -20.00
N THR A 76 -18.27 11.30 -19.89
CA THR A 76 -18.80 10.80 -18.62
C THR A 76 -17.89 9.72 -18.02
N ASP A 77 -17.38 8.81 -18.85
CA ASP A 77 -16.50 7.71 -18.40
C ASP A 77 -15.15 8.28 -17.93
N LEU A 78 -14.59 9.22 -18.69
CA LEU A 78 -13.36 9.93 -18.32
C LEU A 78 -13.52 10.67 -17.00
N THR A 79 -14.65 11.38 -16.82
CA THR A 79 -14.95 12.12 -15.59
C THR A 79 -15.10 11.18 -14.40
N TYR A 80 -15.80 10.06 -14.56
CA TYR A 80 -15.95 9.03 -13.53
C TYR A 80 -14.59 8.48 -13.11
N PHE A 81 -13.76 8.09 -14.08
CA PHE A 81 -12.42 7.55 -13.83
C PHE A 81 -11.56 8.54 -13.02
N LEU A 82 -11.45 9.78 -13.50
CA LEU A 82 -10.62 10.81 -12.85
C LEU A 82 -11.11 11.16 -11.44
N HIS A 83 -12.43 11.19 -11.24
CA HIS A 83 -13.01 11.42 -9.92
C HIS A 83 -12.59 10.33 -8.92
N TRP A 84 -12.73 9.07 -9.29
CA TRP A 84 -12.38 7.96 -8.39
C TRP A 84 -10.89 7.84 -8.16
N VAL A 85 -10.06 8.10 -9.18
CA VAL A 85 -8.61 8.17 -8.99
C VAL A 85 -8.25 9.29 -8.02
N LEU A 86 -8.89 10.46 -8.11
CA LEU A 86 -8.67 11.55 -7.14
C LEU A 86 -9.05 11.14 -5.72
N CYS A 87 -10.20 10.48 -5.54
CA CYS A 87 -10.62 9.99 -4.22
C CYS A 87 -9.60 9.01 -3.63
N LEU A 88 -9.12 8.06 -4.44
CA LEU A 88 -8.09 7.09 -4.02
C LEU A 88 -6.77 7.76 -3.68
N ASP A 89 -6.31 8.72 -4.49
CA ASP A 89 -5.07 9.46 -4.23
C ASP A 89 -5.16 10.30 -2.95
N VAL A 90 -6.32 10.91 -2.66
CA VAL A 90 -6.55 11.66 -1.41
C VAL A 90 -6.49 10.72 -0.20
N GLU A 91 -7.19 9.59 -0.26
CA GLU A 91 -7.20 8.58 0.82
C GLU A 91 -5.79 8.04 1.08
N ARG A 92 -5.07 7.73 0.00
CA ARG A 92 -3.70 7.24 0.02
C ARG A 92 -2.74 8.26 0.67
N GLN A 93 -2.81 9.53 0.25
CA GLN A 93 -1.91 10.57 0.75
C GLN A 93 -2.08 10.81 2.25
N GLU A 94 -3.32 10.78 2.76
CA GLU A 94 -3.58 10.92 4.19
C GLU A 94 -3.12 9.69 5.00
N SER A 95 -3.25 8.49 4.43
CA SER A 95 -2.98 7.22 5.14
C SER A 95 -1.49 6.83 5.13
N GLU A 96 -0.83 6.82 3.96
CA GLU A 96 0.52 6.27 3.81
C GLU A 96 1.59 7.13 4.49
N HIS A 97 1.52 8.45 4.32
CA HIS A 97 2.58 9.36 4.79
C HIS A 97 2.64 9.42 6.32
N LYS A 98 1.49 9.38 6.99
CA LYS A 98 1.41 9.39 8.46
C LYS A 98 1.87 8.07 9.04
N GLN A 99 1.45 6.95 8.46
CA GLN A 99 1.72 5.63 9.03
C GLN A 99 3.17 5.19 8.87
N LEU A 100 3.77 5.32 7.68
CA LEU A 100 5.16 4.89 7.45
C LEU A 100 6.16 5.73 8.28
N GLN A 101 5.92 7.04 8.39
CA GLN A 101 6.72 7.90 9.26
C GLN A 101 6.62 7.49 10.73
N GLN A 102 5.44 7.07 11.19
CA GLN A 102 5.27 6.61 12.57
C GLN A 102 5.90 5.24 12.82
N ILE A 103 5.79 4.27 11.89
CA ILE A 103 6.40 2.94 12.04
C ILE A 103 7.91 3.08 12.31
N TRP A 104 8.60 3.98 11.59
CA TRP A 104 10.06 4.12 11.67
C TRP A 104 10.55 5.30 12.53
N GLY A 105 9.67 6.25 12.85
CA GLY A 105 10.00 7.46 13.60
C GLY A 105 9.55 7.44 15.07
N SER A 106 8.61 6.57 15.44
CA SER A 106 8.09 6.47 16.82
C SER A 106 8.54 5.18 17.50
N SER A 107 8.67 5.24 18.84
CA SER A 107 8.93 4.05 19.65
C SER A 107 7.75 3.07 19.60
N SER A 108 8.04 1.78 19.66
CA SER A 108 7.04 0.70 19.72
C SER A 108 6.07 0.88 20.90
N ARG A 109 6.57 1.32 22.07
CA ARG A 109 5.75 1.60 23.26
C ARG A 109 4.74 2.73 23.02
N GLN A 110 5.16 3.80 22.37
CA GLN A 110 4.26 4.91 22.06
C GLN A 110 3.15 4.42 21.12
N ARG A 111 3.52 3.72 20.05
CA ARG A 111 2.54 3.19 19.10
C ARG A 111 1.61 2.15 19.72
N GLU A 112 2.09 1.36 20.67
CA GLU A 112 1.26 0.44 21.45
C GLU A 112 0.20 1.18 22.27
N SER A 113 0.55 2.33 22.87
CA SER A 113 -0.44 3.17 23.57
C SER A 113 -1.48 3.80 22.65
N GLU A 114 -1.15 3.94 21.37
CA GLU A 114 -2.05 4.43 20.31
C GLU A 114 -2.88 3.30 19.67
N GLY A 115 -2.62 2.04 20.03
CA GLY A 115 -3.32 0.88 19.50
C GLY A 115 -2.84 0.41 18.12
N GLU A 116 -1.64 0.83 17.72
CA GLU A 116 -1.10 0.66 16.36
C GLU A 116 0.08 -0.32 16.29
N CYS A 117 0.55 -0.82 17.45
CA CYS A 117 1.70 -1.72 17.53
C CYS A 117 1.59 -2.65 18.73
N ILE A 118 2.10 -3.89 18.58
CA ILE A 118 2.38 -4.77 19.71
C ILE A 118 3.90 -4.88 19.87
N SER A 119 4.43 -4.39 20.99
CA SER A 119 5.87 -4.36 21.25
C SER A 119 6.37 -5.56 22.06
N ASN A 120 7.69 -5.79 22.03
CA ASN A 120 8.43 -6.74 22.86
C ASN A 120 7.90 -8.17 22.79
N LEU A 121 7.75 -8.67 21.57
CA LEU A 121 7.31 -10.03 21.27
C LEU A 121 8.50 -10.98 21.07
N ILE A 122 8.29 -12.25 21.39
CA ILE A 122 9.20 -13.36 21.11
C ILE A 122 8.46 -14.44 20.33
N ILE A 123 9.16 -15.09 19.41
CA ILE A 123 8.57 -16.20 18.64
C ILE A 123 8.47 -17.43 19.56
N THR A 124 7.28 -17.98 19.68
CA THR A 124 6.99 -19.20 20.46
C THR A 124 6.62 -20.40 19.59
N GLY A 125 6.27 -20.17 18.32
CA GLY A 125 5.90 -21.23 17.38
C GLY A 125 5.96 -20.76 15.94
N SER A 126 6.06 -21.72 15.02
CA SER A 126 6.05 -21.47 13.57
C SER A 126 5.52 -22.68 12.81
N GLU A 127 4.76 -22.45 11.74
CA GLU A 127 4.14 -23.49 10.91
C GLU A 127 4.29 -23.15 9.42
N LEU A 128 4.69 -24.12 8.60
CA LEU A 128 4.75 -23.99 7.13
C LEU A 128 3.51 -24.58 6.48
N GLY A 129 3.19 -24.13 5.26
CA GLY A 129 2.10 -24.72 4.46
C GLY A 129 0.70 -24.43 5.01
N VAL A 130 0.55 -23.34 5.76
CA VAL A 130 -0.76 -22.88 6.22
C VAL A 130 -1.62 -22.46 5.02
N PRO A 131 -2.88 -22.93 4.88
CA PRO A 131 -3.72 -22.61 3.72
C PRO A 131 -3.84 -21.11 3.45
N GLU A 132 -3.85 -20.31 4.51
CA GLU A 132 -3.91 -18.86 4.48
C GLU A 132 -2.70 -18.20 3.78
N SER A 133 -1.54 -18.87 3.72
CA SER A 133 -0.36 -18.37 2.98
C SER A 133 -0.55 -18.37 1.46
N GLN A 134 -1.57 -19.07 0.95
CA GLN A 134 -1.97 -19.00 -0.47
C GLN A 134 -2.40 -17.59 -0.90
N SER A 135 -2.69 -16.71 0.06
CA SER A 135 -3.00 -15.31 -0.21
C SER A 135 -1.76 -14.49 -0.63
N PHE A 136 -0.55 -15.03 -0.47
CA PHE A 136 0.70 -14.43 -0.94
C PHE A 136 1.14 -14.99 -2.29
N ASN A 137 2.27 -14.50 -2.83
CA ASN A 137 2.81 -14.94 -4.10
C ASN A 137 3.26 -16.41 -4.03
N ASP A 138 2.65 -17.26 -4.87
CA ASP A 138 3.00 -18.67 -5.07
C ASP A 138 2.88 -19.57 -3.82
N GLY A 139 2.02 -19.20 -2.86
CA GLY A 139 1.78 -20.00 -1.65
C GLY A 139 2.94 -20.02 -0.65
N GLN A 140 3.97 -19.19 -0.88
CA GLN A 140 5.08 -19.01 0.04
C GLN A 140 4.61 -18.21 1.26
N GLY A 141 4.91 -18.71 2.45
CA GLY A 141 4.59 -18.07 3.71
C GLY A 141 4.47 -19.07 4.86
N CYS A 142 4.74 -18.57 6.06
CA CYS A 142 4.60 -19.35 7.29
C CYS A 142 3.68 -18.62 8.29
N SER A 143 3.05 -19.38 9.18
CA SER A 143 2.48 -18.81 10.40
C SER A 143 3.57 -18.67 11.45
N LEU A 144 3.55 -17.55 12.18
CA LEU A 144 4.39 -17.29 13.34
C LEU A 144 3.50 -16.98 14.54
N THR A 145 3.74 -17.67 15.64
CA THR A 145 3.09 -17.40 16.92
C THR A 145 4.06 -16.65 17.82
N PHE A 146 3.58 -15.56 18.41
CA PHE A 146 4.33 -14.74 19.33
C PHE A 146 3.68 -14.70 20.70
N SER A 147 4.51 -14.53 21.72
CA SER A 147 4.08 -14.11 23.05
C SER A 147 4.85 -12.89 23.50
N ARG A 148 4.31 -12.17 24.48
CA ARG A 148 5.00 -11.04 25.10
C ARG A 148 6.18 -11.54 25.94
N HIS A 149 7.33 -10.89 25.79
CA HIS A 149 8.50 -11.18 26.63
C HIS A 149 8.13 -10.97 28.11
N SER A 150 8.46 -11.96 28.96
CA SER A 150 8.03 -12.00 30.37
C SER A 150 8.44 -10.79 31.21
N SER A 151 9.56 -10.14 30.86
CA SER A 151 10.06 -8.95 31.54
C SER A 151 9.39 -7.64 31.11
N TYR A 152 8.49 -7.67 30.12
CA TYR A 152 7.89 -6.45 29.57
C TYR A 152 6.54 -6.15 30.23
N PRO A 153 6.39 -5.01 30.93
CA PRO A 153 5.12 -4.61 31.51
C PRO A 153 4.22 -4.05 30.39
N GLY A 154 3.40 -4.91 29.81
CA GLY A 154 2.45 -4.54 28.77
C GLY A 154 1.07 -5.14 29.02
N SER A 155 0.06 -4.54 28.41
CA SER A 155 -1.34 -5.00 28.47
C SER A 155 -1.52 -6.38 27.83
N ALA A 156 -2.68 -7.00 28.03
CA ALA A 156 -3.04 -8.22 27.29
C ALA A 156 -3.04 -7.92 25.78
N LEU A 157 -2.54 -8.85 24.95
CA LEU A 157 -2.29 -8.58 23.53
C LEU A 157 -3.56 -8.18 22.77
N ASN A 158 -4.68 -8.84 23.07
CA ASN A 158 -6.01 -8.55 22.50
C ASN A 158 -6.62 -7.20 22.94
N THR A 159 -5.94 -6.41 23.78
CA THR A 159 -6.40 -5.06 24.20
C THR A 159 -5.64 -3.92 23.51
N VAL A 160 -4.63 -4.26 22.71
CA VAL A 160 -3.73 -3.30 22.02
C VAL A 160 -4.32 -2.78 20.71
N GLY A 161 -5.58 -3.08 20.40
CA GLY A 161 -6.28 -2.52 19.24
C GLY A 161 -6.08 -3.29 17.93
N LEU A 162 -5.10 -4.18 17.81
CA LEU A 162 -4.96 -5.08 16.66
C LEU A 162 -5.98 -6.22 16.70
N THR A 163 -6.56 -6.54 15.55
CA THR A 163 -7.56 -7.61 15.39
C THR A 163 -7.22 -8.57 14.25
N ALA A 164 -7.85 -9.75 14.22
CA ALA A 164 -7.70 -10.70 13.13
C ALA A 164 -8.08 -10.05 11.78
N GLY A 165 -7.26 -10.29 10.76
CA GLY A 165 -7.36 -9.66 9.44
C GLY A 165 -6.55 -8.37 9.29
N ASP A 166 -6.06 -7.77 10.38
CA ASP A 166 -5.22 -6.58 10.28
C ASP A 166 -3.89 -6.89 9.60
N MET A 167 -3.54 -6.08 8.60
CA MET A 167 -2.25 -6.13 7.96
C MET A 167 -1.17 -5.57 8.89
N VAL A 168 -0.05 -6.28 8.99
CA VAL A 168 1.05 -5.97 9.89
C VAL A 168 2.40 -6.07 9.21
N VAL A 169 3.36 -5.31 9.74
CA VAL A 169 4.78 -5.40 9.39
C VAL A 169 5.53 -5.96 10.61
N LEU A 170 6.35 -6.97 10.37
CA LEU A 170 7.23 -7.56 11.38
C LEU A 170 8.60 -6.90 11.33
N SER A 171 9.06 -6.35 12.45
CA SER A 171 10.41 -5.78 12.61
C SER A 171 11.01 -6.19 13.96
N SER A 172 12.33 -6.10 14.10
CA SER A 172 12.97 -6.21 15.42
C SER A 172 12.78 -4.93 16.24
N GLU A 173 12.63 -5.11 17.54
CA GLU A 173 12.46 -4.05 18.53
C GLU A 173 13.70 -3.13 18.59
N ASP A 174 14.89 -3.68 18.36
CA ASP A 174 16.18 -2.96 18.39
C ASP A 174 16.51 -2.21 17.09
N GLY A 175 15.63 -2.30 16.08
CA GLY A 175 15.78 -1.60 14.80
C GLY A 175 16.84 -2.17 13.86
N ARG A 176 17.47 -3.31 14.17
CA ARG A 176 18.45 -3.96 13.28
C ARG A 176 17.81 -4.67 12.09
N LEU A 177 16.61 -5.22 12.28
CA LEU A 177 15.83 -5.93 11.26
C LEU A 177 14.54 -5.15 11.01
N ILE A 178 14.54 -4.28 10.00
CA ILE A 178 13.37 -3.46 9.67
C ILE A 178 12.61 -4.11 8.52
N ALA A 179 11.27 -4.19 8.65
CA ALA A 179 10.37 -4.73 7.64
C ALA A 179 10.80 -6.13 7.14
N LEU A 180 11.10 -7.02 8.10
CA LEU A 180 11.58 -8.38 7.84
C LEU A 180 10.56 -9.19 7.02
N ALA A 181 9.27 -9.01 7.33
CA ALA A 181 8.18 -9.56 6.56
C ALA A 181 6.91 -8.71 6.70
N THR A 182 5.99 -8.94 5.78
CA THR A 182 4.62 -8.41 5.82
C THR A 182 3.65 -9.56 5.96
N GLY A 183 2.52 -9.29 6.59
CA GLY A 183 1.56 -10.34 6.88
C GLY A 183 0.24 -9.80 7.39
N PHE A 184 -0.59 -10.71 7.87
CA PHE A 184 -1.82 -10.34 8.57
C PHE A 184 -1.98 -11.15 9.85
N VAL A 185 -2.72 -10.58 10.80
CA VAL A 185 -3.08 -11.25 12.04
C VAL A 185 -4.07 -12.36 11.74
N ARG A 186 -3.70 -13.61 12.02
CA ARG A 186 -4.60 -14.76 11.93
C ARG A 186 -5.50 -14.84 13.16
N ASN A 187 -4.90 -14.67 14.33
CA ASN A 187 -5.62 -14.74 15.60
C ASN A 187 -4.89 -13.93 16.67
N ILE A 188 -5.64 -13.39 17.62
CA ILE A 188 -5.11 -12.68 18.78
C ILE A 188 -5.87 -13.08 20.04
N SER A 189 -5.13 -13.49 21.06
CA SER A 189 -5.63 -13.82 22.40
C SER A 189 -5.01 -12.87 23.43
N SER A 190 -5.27 -13.09 24.72
CA SER A 190 -4.68 -12.24 25.77
C SER A 190 -3.16 -12.40 25.90
N SER A 191 -2.61 -13.56 25.52
CA SER A 191 -1.19 -13.91 25.72
C SER A 191 -0.44 -14.24 24.44
N LEU A 192 -1.14 -14.64 23.38
CA LEU A 192 -0.57 -15.05 22.09
C LEU A 192 -1.15 -14.25 20.94
N VAL A 193 -0.31 -13.92 19.98
CA VAL A 193 -0.71 -13.38 18.67
C VAL A 193 -0.12 -14.27 17.58
N GLU A 194 -0.95 -14.67 16.63
CA GLU A 194 -0.57 -15.47 15.48
C GLU A 194 -0.72 -14.63 14.22
N ILE A 195 0.31 -14.62 13.38
CA ILE A 195 0.31 -13.92 12.11
C ILE A 195 0.72 -14.88 11.00
N VAL A 196 0.19 -14.66 9.80
CA VAL A 196 0.71 -15.31 8.58
C VAL A 196 1.56 -14.30 7.84
N VAL A 197 2.79 -14.67 7.51
CA VAL A 197 3.77 -13.81 6.83
C VAL A 197 4.16 -14.34 5.46
N ASP A 198 4.60 -13.44 4.58
CA ASP A 198 4.94 -13.68 3.17
C ASP A 198 6.29 -14.40 2.94
N ARG A 199 6.93 -14.96 3.98
CA ARG A 199 8.31 -15.48 3.92
C ARG A 199 8.49 -16.82 4.65
N ASP A 200 8.74 -17.90 3.91
CA ASP A 200 8.98 -19.24 4.48
C ASP A 200 10.23 -19.33 5.36
N TYR A 201 11.29 -18.57 5.04
CA TYR A 201 12.56 -18.66 5.77
C TYR A 201 12.43 -18.25 7.24
N LEU A 202 11.38 -17.51 7.60
CA LEU A 202 11.09 -17.13 8.98
C LEU A 202 10.64 -18.31 9.85
N HIS A 203 10.23 -19.42 9.23
CA HIS A 203 9.97 -20.66 9.93
C HIS A 203 11.23 -21.20 10.65
N ASN A 204 12.44 -20.87 10.18
CA ASN A 204 13.66 -21.22 10.90
C ASN A 204 13.89 -20.26 12.08
N THR A 205 13.17 -20.49 13.17
CA THR A 205 13.16 -19.64 14.36
C THR A 205 14.47 -19.67 15.16
N ALA A 206 15.37 -20.62 14.89
CA ALA A 206 16.63 -20.76 15.63
C ALA A 206 17.51 -19.50 15.53
N SER A 207 17.48 -18.81 14.39
CA SER A 207 18.23 -17.58 14.13
C SER A 207 17.69 -16.36 14.89
N TYR A 208 16.51 -16.48 15.51
CA TYR A 208 15.76 -15.37 16.09
C TYR A 208 15.50 -15.50 17.59
N ARG A 209 16.12 -16.47 18.26
CA ARG A 209 15.87 -16.78 19.69
C ARG A 209 16.06 -15.59 20.63
N ASP A 210 17.08 -14.78 20.38
CA ASP A 210 17.42 -13.62 21.22
C ASP A 210 16.85 -12.29 20.67
N VAL A 211 16.03 -12.37 19.61
CA VAL A 211 15.46 -11.19 18.96
C VAL A 211 14.09 -10.92 19.55
N LYS A 212 13.90 -9.66 19.97
CA LYS A 212 12.58 -9.13 20.30
C LYS A 212 11.97 -8.50 19.07
N PHE A 213 10.71 -8.75 18.85
CA PHE A 213 9.97 -8.27 17.69
C PHE A 213 8.90 -7.27 18.10
N ARG A 214 8.53 -6.44 17.13
CA ARG A 214 7.34 -5.60 17.16
C ARG A 214 6.48 -5.92 15.94
N LEU A 215 5.18 -5.91 16.14
CA LEU A 215 4.18 -5.97 15.08
C LEU A 215 3.55 -4.60 14.95
N ASP A 216 3.70 -4.01 13.79
CA ASP A 216 3.17 -2.69 13.50
C ASP A 216 2.02 -2.80 12.52
N ARG A 217 0.86 -2.20 12.85
CA ARG A 217 -0.24 -2.11 11.89
C ARG A 217 0.24 -1.37 10.63
N ASN A 218 -0.09 -1.96 9.50
CA ASN A 218 0.22 -1.44 8.17
C ASN A 218 -1.06 -1.39 7.32
N SER A 219 -1.83 -0.32 7.49
CA SER A 219 -2.97 -0.01 6.62
C SER A 219 -2.55 0.44 5.22
N SER A 220 -1.25 0.62 4.97
CA SER A 220 -0.71 0.99 3.65
C SER A 220 -0.55 -0.22 2.71
N PHE A 221 -0.69 -1.47 3.18
CA PHE A 221 -0.67 -2.65 2.32
C PHE A 221 -1.97 -2.71 1.51
N SER A 222 -1.94 -2.07 0.33
CA SER A 222 -3.08 -1.34 -0.22
C SER A 222 -4.12 -2.22 -0.91
N THR A 223 -5.38 -2.09 -0.49
CA THR A 223 -6.56 -2.24 -1.36
C THR A 223 -6.47 -1.31 -2.58
N ALA A 224 -5.82 -0.15 -2.45
CA ALA A 224 -5.72 0.86 -3.50
C ALA A 224 -5.17 0.29 -4.82
N GLY A 225 -4.12 -0.54 -4.80
CA GLY A 225 -3.59 -1.18 -6.01
C GLY A 225 -4.64 -1.99 -6.77
N TYR A 226 -5.46 -2.77 -6.06
CA TYR A 226 -6.59 -3.50 -6.65
C TYR A 226 -7.67 -2.54 -7.17
N LEU A 227 -7.96 -1.46 -6.44
CA LEU A 227 -8.96 -0.46 -6.84
C LEU A 227 -8.55 0.30 -8.11
N TYR A 228 -7.28 0.74 -8.23
CA TYR A 228 -6.77 1.34 -9.46
C TYR A 228 -6.83 0.36 -10.64
N THR A 229 -6.48 -0.91 -10.39
CA THR A 229 -6.54 -1.95 -11.43
C THR A 229 -7.97 -2.19 -11.90
N ASN A 230 -8.92 -2.25 -10.96
CA ASN A 230 -10.34 -2.41 -11.29
C ASN A 230 -10.88 -1.20 -12.06
N LEU A 231 -10.51 0.02 -11.66
CA LEU A 231 -10.88 1.24 -12.39
C LEU A 231 -10.28 1.26 -13.80
N ALA A 232 -9.01 0.89 -13.96
CA ALA A 232 -8.37 0.84 -15.27
C ALA A 232 -9.03 -0.21 -16.18
N ARG A 233 -9.31 -1.40 -15.64
CA ARG A 233 -10.00 -2.47 -16.37
C ARG A 233 -11.44 -2.12 -16.75
N LEU A 234 -12.13 -1.34 -15.92
CA LEU A 234 -13.47 -0.86 -16.24
C LEU A 234 -13.48 0.03 -17.49
N MET A 235 -12.36 0.69 -17.80
CA MET A 235 -12.21 1.54 -18.98
C MET A 235 -11.78 0.76 -20.23
N ASP A 236 -11.43 -0.52 -20.12
CA ASP A 236 -11.02 -1.32 -21.27
C ASP A 236 -12.20 -1.49 -22.26
N PRO A 237 -11.92 -1.55 -23.57
CA PRO A 237 -12.96 -1.80 -24.56
C PRO A 237 -13.57 -3.20 -24.35
N THR A 238 -14.90 -3.26 -24.27
CA THR A 238 -15.68 -4.51 -24.17
C THR A 238 -15.74 -5.28 -25.48
#